data_AF-A0A023AXC3-F1
#
_entry.id   AF-A0A023AXC3-F1
#
_cell.length_a   1.000
_cell.length_b   1.000
_cell.length_c   1.000
_cell.angle_alpha   90.00
_cell.angle_beta   90.00
_cell.angle_gamma   90.00
#
_symmetry.space_group_name_H-M   'P 1'
#
loop_
_entity.id
_entity.type
_entity.pdbx_description
1 polymer ?
#
loop_
_entity_poly.entity_id
_entity_poly.type
_entity_poly.pdbx_seq_one_letter_code
_entity_poly.pdbx_strand_id
1 'polypeptide(L)'
;MLSYGSNSTYRTQTKKDSGSSAEYEESWTFETEGTETEIKITVKDNRALMPDETLATATIKFEQYSGYHFNGDLGLIDKSHGRSPSVKLTIKCD
;
A
#
# COMPACT_ATOMS: atom_id res chain seq x y z
N MET A 1 3.21 29.56 -7.80
CA MET A 1 3.92 28.38 -7.28
C MET A 1 3.09 27.18 -7.74
N LEU A 2 3.61 26.39 -8.68
CA LEU A 2 2.87 25.29 -9.31
C LEU A 2 2.81 24.13 -8.30
N SER A 3 1.64 23.87 -7.68
CA SER A 3 1.42 22.62 -6.95
C SER A 3 1.23 21.52 -7.99
N TYR A 4 2.29 20.72 -8.17
CA TYR A 4 2.19 19.43 -8.83
C TYR A 4 1.79 18.45 -7.74
N GLY A 5 0.55 17.96 -7.81
CA GLY A 5 0.00 16.97 -6.87
C GLY A 5 1.03 15.88 -6.55
N SER A 6 1.52 15.89 -5.32
CA SER A 6 2.54 14.98 -4.84
C SER A 6 1.92 13.63 -4.56
N ASN A 7 1.92 12.74 -5.55
CA ASN A 7 1.65 11.32 -5.32
C ASN A 7 2.80 10.72 -4.49
N SER A 8 2.73 10.85 -3.17
CA SER A 8 3.70 10.28 -2.25
C SER A 8 3.67 8.75 -2.37
N THR A 9 4.75 8.18 -2.91
CA THR A 9 4.90 6.72 -3.04
C THR A 9 5.89 6.23 -2.00
N TYR A 10 5.44 5.33 -1.13
CA TYR A 10 6.26 4.68 -0.11
C TYR A 10 6.49 3.21 -0.47
N ARG A 11 7.66 2.69 -0.12
CA ARG A 11 8.06 1.31 -0.43
C ARG A 11 8.80 0.70 0.75
N THR A 12 8.39 -0.51 1.12
CA THR A 12 9.04 -1.30 2.16
C THR A 12 10.37 -1.89 1.69
N GLN A 13 11.16 -2.39 2.65
CA GLN A 13 12.28 -3.26 2.31
C GLN A 13 11.79 -4.59 1.69
N THR A 14 12.58 -5.14 0.77
CA THR A 14 12.32 -6.47 0.21
C THR A 14 12.57 -7.55 1.25
N LYS A 15 11.56 -8.40 1.48
CA LYS A 15 11.70 -9.65 2.24
C LYS A 15 12.03 -10.78 1.28
N LYS A 16 13.22 -11.36 1.42
CA LYS A 16 13.66 -12.50 0.60
C LYS A 16 12.89 -13.76 1.00
N ASP A 17 12.58 -14.60 0.02
CA ASP A 17 11.97 -15.93 0.20
C ASP A 17 10.67 -15.95 1.02
N SER A 18 9.91 -14.85 1.00
CA SER A 18 8.72 -14.63 1.84
C SER A 18 7.42 -14.68 1.01
N GLY A 19 7.27 -15.74 0.20
CA GLY A 19 6.17 -15.87 -0.78
C GLY A 19 4.80 -16.26 -0.19
N SER A 20 4.74 -16.67 1.08
CA SER A 20 3.50 -17.06 1.78
C SER A 20 3.04 -16.03 2.81
N SER A 21 3.99 -15.40 3.52
CA SER A 21 3.74 -14.34 4.49
C SER A 21 5.00 -13.49 4.66
N ALA A 22 4.82 -12.22 4.98
CA ALA A 22 5.91 -11.28 5.26
C ALA A 22 5.43 -10.23 6.27
N GLU A 23 6.28 -9.93 7.25
CA GLU A 23 6.04 -8.87 8.24
C GLU A 23 7.00 -7.72 8.00
N TYR A 24 6.45 -6.51 7.82
CA TYR A 24 7.23 -5.31 7.50
C TYR A 24 7.39 -4.39 8.72
N GLU A 25 6.34 -4.26 9.55
CA GLU A 25 6.33 -3.39 10.75
C GLU A 25 6.74 -1.93 10.46
N GLU A 26 6.42 -1.42 9.27
CA GLU A 26 6.73 -0.06 8.84
C GLU A 26 5.53 0.88 9.02
N SER A 27 5.79 2.16 9.27
CA SER A 27 4.78 3.22 9.37
C SER A 27 5.25 4.46 8.64
N TRP A 28 4.33 5.11 7.91
CA TRP A 28 4.59 6.35 7.19
C TRP A 28 3.55 7.39 7.54
N THR A 29 3.97 8.65 7.54
CA THR A 29 3.10 9.81 7.68
C THR A 29 3.28 10.67 6.44
N PHE A 30 2.19 11.16 5.88
CA PHE A 30 2.17 12.03 4.72
C PHE A 30 1.15 13.14 4.93
N GLU A 31 1.46 14.31 4.38
CA GLU A 31 0.51 15.43 4.32
C GLU A 31 -0.39 15.24 3.11
N THR A 32 -1.67 15.57 3.25
CA THR A 32 -2.66 15.56 2.18
C THR A 32 -3.14 16.98 1.91
N GLU A 33 -3.51 17.28 0.67
CA GLU A 33 -4.12 18.57 0.32
C GLU A 33 -5.64 18.58 0.61
N GLY A 34 -6.17 17.52 1.24
CA GLY A 34 -7.61 17.37 1.55
C GLY A 34 -8.43 16.80 0.39
N THR A 35 -7.80 16.34 -0.70
CA THR A 35 -8.50 15.84 -1.90
C THR A 35 -8.35 14.33 -2.11
N GLU A 36 -7.38 13.73 -1.43
CA GLU A 36 -7.00 12.32 -1.50
C GLU A 36 -8.01 11.42 -0.79
N THR A 37 -8.72 10.57 -1.53
CA THR A 37 -9.76 9.71 -0.93
C THR A 37 -9.36 8.24 -0.91
N GLU A 38 -8.22 7.89 -1.48
CA GLU A 38 -7.82 6.51 -1.71
C GLU A 38 -6.34 6.27 -1.43
N ILE A 39 -6.02 5.12 -0.85
CA ILE A 39 -4.66 4.57 -0.76
C ILE A 39 -4.59 3.36 -1.67
N LYS A 40 -3.62 3.37 -2.59
CA LYS A 40 -3.32 2.24 -3.47
C LYS A 40 -2.13 1.45 -2.93
N ILE A 41 -2.32 0.15 -2.78
CA ILE A 41 -1.31 -0.80 -2.34
C ILE A 41 -0.94 -1.70 -3.51
N THR A 42 0.35 -1.87 -3.75
CA THR A 42 0.87 -2.73 -4.82
C THR A 42 1.95 -3.63 -4.24
N VAL A 43 1.73 -4.94 -4.30
CA VAL A 43 2.73 -5.96 -3.93
C VAL A 43 3.56 -6.30 -5.16
N LYS A 44 4.88 -6.25 -5.01
CA LYS A 44 5.82 -6.47 -6.11
C LYS A 44 6.84 -7.54 -5.77
N ASP A 45 7.15 -8.38 -6.74
CA ASP A 45 8.34 -9.23 -6.71
C ASP A 45 9.56 -8.41 -7.13
N ASN A 46 10.57 -8.33 -6.26
CA ASN A 46 11.78 -7.56 -6.51
C ASN A 46 12.78 -8.40 -7.30
N ARG A 47 13.02 -8.01 -8.55
CA ARG A 47 13.87 -8.77 -9.48
C ARG A 47 15.18 -8.03 -9.74
N ALA A 48 16.30 -8.71 -9.55
CA ALA A 48 17.62 -8.07 -9.61
C ALA A 48 18.03 -7.59 -11.02
N LEU A 49 17.53 -8.22 -12.08
CA LEU A 49 17.95 -7.97 -13.48
C LEU A 49 16.77 -7.62 -14.40
N MET A 50 15.57 -7.45 -13.85
CA MET A 50 14.36 -7.16 -14.60
C MET A 50 13.52 -6.16 -13.81
N PRO A 51 12.62 -5.40 -14.46
CA PRO A 51 11.65 -4.59 -13.73
C PRO A 51 10.86 -5.45 -12.76
N ASP A 52 10.51 -4.89 -11.61
CA ASP A 52 9.67 -5.58 -10.63
C ASP A 52 8.35 -6.06 -11.24
N GLU A 53 7.94 -7.26 -10.86
CA GLU A 53 6.64 -7.80 -11.27
C GLU A 53 5.57 -7.41 -10.26
N THR A 54 4.43 -6.91 -10.73
CA THR A 54 3.29 -6.68 -9.84
C THR A 54 2.57 -8.00 -9.62
N LEU A 55 2.55 -8.45 -8.37
CA LEU A 55 1.88 -9.69 -7.97
C LEU A 55 0.41 -9.45 -7.65
N ALA A 56 0.13 -8.39 -6.90
CA ALA A 56 -1.23 -8.07 -6.48
C ALA A 56 -1.41 -6.59 -6.16
N THR A 57 -2.66 -6.11 -6.22
CA THR A 57 -3.00 -4.72 -5.90
C THR A 57 -4.26 -4.62 -5.06
N ALA A 58 -4.36 -3.59 -4.22
CA ALA A 58 -5.61 -3.18 -3.60
C ALA A 58 -5.73 -1.67 -3.59
N THR A 59 -6.97 -1.20 -3.46
CA THR A 59 -7.28 0.21 -3.19
C THR A 59 -8.22 0.24 -2.01
N ILE A 60 -7.92 1.09 -1.03
CA ILE A 60 -8.80 1.36 0.11
C ILE A 60 -9.20 2.83 0.09
N LYS A 61 -10.49 3.09 0.30
CA LYS A 61 -10.99 4.45 0.49
C LYS A 61 -10.89 4.84 1.96
N PHE A 62 -10.57 6.09 2.23
CA PHE A 62 -10.52 6.64 3.57
C PHE A 62 -11.12 8.04 3.63
N GLU A 63 -11.50 8.48 4.82
CA GLU A 63 -12.07 9.80 5.05
C GLU A 63 -11.04 10.69 5.75
N GLN A 64 -10.89 11.92 5.27
CA GLN A 64 -9.89 12.86 5.77
C GLN A 64 -10.49 13.78 6.84
N TYR A 65 -10.72 13.24 8.04
CA TYR A 65 -11.03 14.05 9.21
C TYR A 65 -10.23 13.59 10.42
N SER A 66 -9.94 14.53 11.32
CA SER A 66 -9.25 14.26 12.59
C SER A 66 -10.01 13.20 13.39
N GLY A 67 -9.33 12.12 13.74
CA GLY A 67 -9.89 10.95 14.43
C GLY A 67 -10.35 9.81 13.52
N TYR A 68 -10.25 9.93 12.19
CA TYR A 68 -10.47 8.79 11.30
C TYR A 68 -9.48 7.66 11.64
N HIS A 69 -10.00 6.44 11.75
CA HIS A 69 -9.22 5.25 12.09
C HIS A 69 -9.71 4.03 11.34
N PHE A 70 -8.81 3.38 10.61
CA PHE A 70 -9.03 2.05 10.03
C PHE A 70 -7.97 1.09 10.55
N ASN A 71 -8.37 -0.13 10.92
CA ASN A 71 -7.47 -1.22 11.22
C ASN A 71 -8.10 -2.53 10.74
N GLY A 72 -7.45 -3.24 9.83
CA GLY A 72 -7.99 -4.47 9.29
C GLY A 72 -7.15 -5.09 8.18
N ASP A 73 -7.68 -6.20 7.67
CA ASP A 73 -7.14 -6.93 6.53
C ASP A 73 -7.78 -6.43 5.24
N LEU A 74 -6.96 -6.03 4.27
CA LEU A 74 -7.37 -5.62 2.94
C LEU A 74 -7.06 -6.74 1.95
N GLY A 75 -8.09 -7.28 1.30
CA GLY A 75 -7.94 -8.26 0.23
C GLY A 75 -7.24 -7.65 -0.99
N LEU A 76 -6.27 -8.38 -1.54
CA LEU A 76 -5.50 -8.00 -2.71
C LEU A 76 -6.01 -8.76 -3.94
N ILE A 77 -6.07 -8.07 -5.07
CA ILE A 77 -6.43 -8.64 -6.37
C ILE A 77 -5.14 -9.17 -7.01
N ASP A 78 -4.99 -10.49 -7.05
CA ASP A 78 -3.95 -11.21 -7.80
C ASP A 78 -4.51 -11.65 -9.16
N LYS A 79 -3.99 -11.08 -10.25
CA LYS A 79 -4.47 -11.38 -11.61
C LYS A 79 -3.83 -12.63 -12.22
N SER A 80 -2.81 -13.20 -11.58
CA SER A 80 -1.91 -14.17 -12.20
C SER A 80 -2.01 -15.56 -11.59
N HIS A 81 -2.21 -15.68 -10.27
CA HIS A 81 -2.05 -16.98 -9.57
C HIS A 81 -3.32 -17.52 -8.91
N GLY A 82 -4.47 -16.85 -9.06
CA GLY A 82 -5.76 -17.31 -8.52
C GLY A 82 -5.79 -17.45 -6.99
N ARG A 83 -4.84 -16.82 -6.29
CA ARG A 83 -4.78 -16.76 -4.83
C ARG A 83 -5.61 -15.57 -4.32
N SER A 84 -5.93 -15.59 -3.02
CA SER A 84 -6.58 -14.48 -2.33
C SER A 84 -5.65 -13.90 -1.26
N PRO A 85 -4.53 -13.25 -1.65
CA PRO A 85 -3.64 -12.62 -0.68
C PRO A 85 -4.34 -11.43 0.01
N SER A 86 -3.89 -11.10 1.22
CA SER A 86 -4.34 -9.93 1.95
C SER A 86 -3.16 -9.21 2.60
N VAL A 87 -3.38 -7.93 2.95
CA VAL A 87 -2.43 -7.14 3.72
C VAL A 87 -3.13 -6.56 4.94
N LYS A 88 -2.49 -6.66 6.10
CA LYS A 88 -2.97 -6.03 7.33
C LYS A 88 -2.38 -4.63 7.44
N LEU A 89 -3.21 -3.63 7.70
CA LEU A 89 -2.76 -2.25 7.83
C LEU A 89 -3.62 -1.44 8.80
N THR A 90 -3.05 -0.32 9.25
CA THR A 90 -3.74 0.69 10.04
C THR A 90 -3.58 2.05 9.37
N ILE A 91 -4.67 2.82 9.28
CA ILE A 91 -4.69 4.20 8.79
C ILE A 91 -5.24 5.08 9.91
N LYS A 92 -4.58 6.20 10.17
CA LYS A 92 -5.00 7.21 11.14
C LYS A 92 -4.89 8.59 10.50
N CYS A 93 -5.89 9.43 10.74
CA CYS A 93 -5.82 10.85 10.43
C CYS A 93 -5.88 11.62 11.75
N ASP A 94 -4.83 12.38 12.04
CA ASP A 94 -4.72 13.23 13.24
C ASP A 94 -5.23 14.64 12.97
#